data_AF-A0A3D3WW66-F1
#
_entry.id   AF-A0A3D3WW66-F1
#
_cell.length_a   1.000
_cell.length_b   1.000
_cell.length_c   1.000
_cell.angle_alpha   90.00
_cell.angle_beta   90.00
_cell.angle_gamma   90.00
#
_symmetry.space_group_name_H-M   'P 1'
#
loop_
_entity.id
_entity.type
_entity.pdbx_description
1 polymer ?
#
loop_
_entity_poly.entity_id
_entity_poly.type
_entity_poly.pdbx_seq_one_letter_code
_entity_poly.pdbx_strand_id
1 'polypeptide(L)'
;MISVDRVLGRLAMAMGNPDQAAVHFDDALAFCRRAGYRPQLAWACFEYAGMLLERNLEGDRAKADALFDESLAIYSELGMRPLEERLLSRRQG
;
A
#
# COMPACT_ATOMS: atom_id res chain seq x y z
N MET A 1 -5.21 11.61 9.98
CA MET A 1 -6.55 11.00 9.85
C MET A 1 -6.39 9.64 9.19
N ILE A 2 -7.00 8.58 9.71
CA ILE A 2 -6.95 7.25 9.08
C ILE A 2 -7.80 7.33 7.81
N SER A 3 -7.27 6.93 6.64
CA SER A 3 -8.09 6.77 5.43
C SER A 3 -9.10 5.63 5.67
N VAL A 4 -10.39 5.95 5.55
CA VAL A 4 -11.49 4.96 5.68
C VAL A 4 -11.35 3.88 4.62
N ASP A 5 -11.00 4.27 3.40
CA ASP A 5 -10.82 3.35 2.28
C ASP A 5 -9.68 2.35 2.53
N ARG A 6 -8.58 2.76 3.19
CA ARG A 6 -7.54 1.81 3.59
C ARG A 6 -8.09 0.69 4.51
N VAL A 7 -8.97 1.05 5.45
CA VAL A 7 -9.59 0.07 6.37
C VAL A 7 -10.54 -0.84 5.60
N LEU A 8 -11.33 -0.29 4.67
CA LEU A 8 -12.20 -1.06 3.80
C LEU A 8 -11.42 -2.00 2.88
N GLY A 9 -10.26 -1.59 2.37
CA GLY A 9 -9.37 -2.43 1.58
C GLY A 9 -8.89 -3.66 2.35
N ARG A 10 -8.49 -3.47 3.61
CA ARG A 10 -8.12 -4.61 4.50
C ARG A 10 -9.30 -5.51 4.84
N LEU A 11 -10.49 -4.93 5.04
CA LEU A 11 -11.68 -5.71 5.33
C LEU A 11 -12.08 -6.57 4.12
N ALA A 12 -12.09 -5.99 2.92
CA ALA A 12 -12.37 -6.72 1.69
C ALA A 12 -11.40 -7.89 1.49
N MET A 13 -10.12 -7.73 1.82
CA MET A 13 -9.16 -8.83 1.84
C MET A 13 -9.53 -9.94 2.83
N ALA A 14 -9.88 -9.59 4.07
CA ALA A 14 -10.30 -10.56 5.06
C ALA A 14 -11.58 -11.31 4.66
N MET A 15 -12.41 -10.70 3.80
CA MET A 15 -13.60 -11.32 3.23
C MET A 15 -13.34 -12.09 1.93
N GLY A 16 -12.10 -12.15 1.44
CA GLY A 16 -11.75 -12.86 0.21
C GLY A 16 -12.13 -12.13 -1.09
N ASN A 17 -12.29 -10.80 -1.04
CA ASN A 17 -12.66 -9.95 -2.17
C ASN A 17 -11.50 -9.03 -2.60
N PRO A 18 -10.42 -9.57 -3.19
CA PRO A 18 -9.21 -8.80 -3.49
C PRO A 18 -9.44 -7.70 -4.56
N ASP A 19 -10.41 -7.86 -5.45
CA ASP A 19 -10.73 -6.83 -6.45
C ASP A 19 -11.43 -5.62 -5.82
N GLN A 20 -12.32 -5.84 -4.84
CA GLN A 20 -12.90 -4.74 -4.07
C GLN A 20 -11.84 -4.07 -3.18
N ALA A 21 -10.91 -4.86 -2.63
CA ALA A 21 -9.79 -4.32 -1.88
C ALA A 21 -8.93 -3.38 -2.73
N ALA A 22 -8.65 -3.76 -3.98
CA ALA A 22 -7.90 -2.93 -4.92
C ALA A 22 -8.56 -1.57 -5.17
N VAL A 23 -9.88 -1.54 -5.36
CA VAL A 23 -10.64 -0.28 -5.54
C VAL A 23 -10.46 0.64 -4.33
N HIS A 24 -10.66 0.10 -3.12
CA HIS A 24 -10.50 0.86 -1.89
C HIS A 24 -9.07 1.37 -1.67
N PHE A 25 -8.05 0.57 -2.03
CA PHE A 25 -6.67 1.05 -1.97
C PHE A 25 -6.40 2.16 -2.99
N ASP A 26 -6.85 2.02 -4.24
CA ASP A 26 -6.68 3.06 -5.26
C ASP A 26 -7.34 4.39 -4.81
N ASP A 27 -8.53 4.34 -4.20
CA ASP A 27 -9.20 5.51 -3.62
C ASP A 27 -8.42 6.12 -2.44
N ALA A 28 -7.90 5.29 -1.54
CA ALA A 28 -7.07 5.72 -0.43
C ALA A 28 -5.82 6.46 -0.91
N LEU A 29 -5.15 5.93 -1.95
CA LEU A 29 -3.98 6.54 -2.57
C LEU A 29 -4.32 7.88 -3.22
N ALA A 30 -5.40 7.92 -4.01
CA ALA A 30 -5.85 9.14 -4.67
C ALA A 30 -6.20 10.24 -3.66
N PHE A 31 -6.88 9.89 -2.57
CA PHE A 31 -7.18 10.80 -1.48
C PHE A 31 -5.90 11.32 -0.81
N CYS A 32 -5.00 10.42 -0.38
CA CYS A 32 -3.79 10.83 0.33
C CYS A 32 -2.86 11.69 -0.52
N ARG A 33 -2.74 11.41 -1.83
CA ARG A 33 -1.98 12.25 -2.77
C ARG A 33 -2.57 13.65 -2.88
N ARG A 34 -3.90 13.77 -3.05
CA ARG A 34 -4.58 15.08 -3.11
C ARG A 34 -4.49 15.86 -1.81
N ALA A 35 -4.59 15.18 -0.67
CA ALA A 35 -4.56 15.80 0.65
C ALA A 35 -3.14 16.10 1.18
N GLY A 36 -2.09 15.62 0.49
CA GLY A 36 -0.70 15.77 0.95
C GLY A 36 -0.35 14.92 2.19
N TYR A 37 -1.13 13.90 2.50
CA TYR A 37 -0.96 13.06 3.69
C TYR A 37 0.11 12.00 3.47
N ARG A 38 1.38 12.41 3.46
CA ARG A 38 2.52 11.57 3.08
C ARG A 38 2.66 10.29 3.93
N PRO A 39 2.61 10.31 5.27
CA PRO A 39 2.72 9.08 6.05
C PRO A 39 1.59 8.08 5.76
N GLN A 40 0.36 8.58 5.56
CA GLN A 40 -0.79 7.75 5.23
C GLN A 40 -0.69 7.17 3.81
N LEU A 41 -0.16 7.96 2.86
CA LEU A 41 0.12 7.50 1.51
C LEU A 41 1.10 6.34 1.52
N ALA A 42 2.25 6.49 2.19
CA ALA A 42 3.26 5.42 2.30
C ALA A 42 2.66 4.14 2.88
N TRP A 43 1.87 4.26 3.95
CA TRP A 43 1.24 3.09 4.56
C TRP A 43 0.23 2.40 3.64
N ALA A 44 -0.62 3.18 2.95
CA ALA A 44 -1.56 2.62 1.99
C ALA A 44 -0.83 1.92 0.83
N CYS A 45 0.29 2.49 0.32
CA CYS A 45 1.13 1.85 -0.68
C CYS A 45 1.69 0.50 -0.20
N PHE A 46 2.24 0.45 1.03
CA PHE A 46 2.77 -0.78 1.60
C PHE A 46 1.72 -1.88 1.77
N GLU A 47 0.52 -1.55 2.25
CA GLU A 47 -0.55 -2.54 2.43
C GLU A 47 -1.09 -3.03 1.09
N TYR A 48 -1.25 -2.12 0.11
CA TYR A 48 -1.72 -2.50 -1.21
C TYR A 48 -0.71 -3.34 -1.98
N ALA A 49 0.60 -3.01 -1.89
CA ALA A 49 1.65 -3.83 -2.48
C ALA A 49 1.63 -5.26 -1.94
N GLY A 50 1.50 -5.44 -0.62
CA GLY A 50 1.37 -6.76 0.00
C GLY A 50 0.14 -7.52 -0.52
N MET A 51 -1.00 -6.84 -0.64
CA MET A 51 -2.23 -7.41 -1.19
C MET A 51 -2.06 -7.91 -2.64
N LEU A 52 -1.38 -7.14 -3.49
CA LEU A 52 -1.12 -7.49 -4.88
C LEU A 52 -0.19 -8.71 -4.98
N LEU A 53 0.83 -8.80 -4.12
CA LEU A 53 1.67 -10.00 -4.05
C LEU A 53 0.88 -11.25 -3.63
N GLU A 54 -0.06 -11.11 -2.69
CA GLU A 54 -0.94 -12.21 -2.26
C GLU A 54 -1.93 -12.61 -3.38
N ARG A 55 -2.44 -11.65 -4.15
CA ARG A 55 -3.37 -11.88 -5.28
C ARG A 55 -2.70 -12.55 -6.47
N ASN A 56 -1.44 -12.21 -6.75
CA ASN A 56 -0.55 -12.85 -7.73
C ASN A 56 -1.15 -13.01 -9.15
N LEU A 57 -1.87 -12.00 -9.64
CA LEU A 57 -2.30 -11.94 -11.04
C LEU A 57 -1.23 -11.31 -11.95
N GLU A 58 -1.44 -11.42 -13.26
CA GLU A 58 -0.57 -10.75 -14.24
C GLU A 58 -0.55 -9.23 -13.99
N GLY A 59 0.65 -8.66 -13.91
CA GLY A 59 0.86 -7.23 -13.64
C GLY A 59 0.86 -6.83 -12.14
N ASP A 60 0.38 -7.69 -11.24
CA ASP A 60 0.34 -7.39 -9.80
C ASP A 60 1.72 -7.17 -9.21
N ARG A 61 2.68 -8.01 -9.62
CA ARG A 61 4.07 -7.88 -9.16
C ARG A 61 4.66 -6.52 -9.53
N ALA A 62 4.47 -6.09 -10.77
CA ALA A 62 4.97 -4.80 -11.25
C ALA A 62 4.30 -3.63 -10.51
N LYS A 63 2.98 -3.69 -10.29
CA LYS A 63 2.26 -2.67 -9.51
C LYS A 63 2.71 -2.65 -8.04
N ALA A 64 2.93 -3.82 -7.43
CA ALA A 64 3.43 -3.94 -6.06
C ALA A 64 4.83 -3.33 -5.90
N ASP A 65 5.73 -3.61 -6.84
CA ASP A 65 7.09 -3.05 -6.82
C ASP A 65 7.07 -1.52 -6.90
N ALA A 66 6.26 -0.93 -7.79
CA ALA A 66 6.11 0.52 -7.89
C ALA A 66 5.54 1.15 -6.59
N LEU A 67 4.58 0.49 -5.95
CA LEU A 67 4.00 0.95 -4.68
C LEU A 67 5.01 0.84 -3.53
N PHE A 68 5.85 -0.20 -3.51
CA PHE A 68 6.94 -0.30 -2.54
C PHE A 68 7.98 0.81 -2.73
N ASP A 69 8.33 1.15 -3.97
CA ASP A 69 9.26 2.24 -4.26
C ASP A 69 8.70 3.60 -3.77
N GLU A 70 7.41 3.88 -4.01
CA GLU A 70 6.75 5.10 -3.50
C GLU A 70 6.71 5.13 -1.97
N SER A 71 6.36 4.00 -1.33
CA SER A 71 6.35 3.91 0.13
C SER A 71 7.74 4.10 0.75
N LEU A 72 8.76 3.52 0.14
CA LEU A 72 10.14 3.62 0.61
C LEU A 72 10.63 5.06 0.49
N ALA A 73 10.43 5.70 -0.66
CA ALA A 73 10.82 7.09 -0.87
C ALA A 73 10.22 8.01 0.21
N ILE A 74 8.93 7.87 0.50
CA ILE A 74 8.28 8.69 1.52
C ILE A 74 8.83 8.39 2.92
N TYR A 75 9.00 7.13 3.31
CA TYR A 75 9.50 6.81 4.65
C TYR A 75 10.96 7.23 4.84
N SER A 76 11.81 7.09 3.82
CA SER A 76 13.17 7.58 3.86
C SER A 76 13.21 9.11 4.01
N GLU A 77 12.36 9.85 3.30
CA GLU A 77 12.23 11.31 3.46
C GLU A 77 11.76 11.71 4.87
N LEU A 78 10.94 10.87 5.52
CA LEU A 78 10.44 11.09 6.87
C LEU A 78 11.38 10.53 7.97
N GLY A 79 12.49 9.87 7.59
CA GLY A 79 13.44 9.24 8.52
C GLY A 79 12.89 8.02 9.28
N MET A 80 11.90 7.32 8.72
CA MET A 80 11.17 6.22 9.38
C MET A 80 11.83 4.84 9.18
N ARG A 81 13.11 4.72 9.57
CA ARG A 81 13.96 3.53 9.34
C ARG A 81 13.33 2.16 9.65
N PRO A 82 12.61 1.95 10.78
CA PRO A 82 12.01 0.63 11.05
C PRO A 82 10.94 0.20 10.04
N LEU A 83 10.25 1.17 9.40
CA LEU A 83 9.26 0.87 8.38
C LEU A 83 9.92 0.54 7.03
N GLU A 84 11.05 1.18 6.72
CA GLU A 84 11.86 0.88 5.53
C GLU A 84 12.39 -0.56 5.55
N GLU A 85 12.92 -1.00 6.69
CA GLU A 85 13.40 -2.39 6.86
C GLU A 85 12.27 -3.41 6.65
N ARG A 86 11.07 -3.14 7.21
CA ARG A 86 9.90 -3.99 7.04
C ARG A 86 9.43 -4.06 5.57
N LEU A 87 9.50 -2.96 4.84
CA LEU A 87 9.22 -2.90 3.41
C LEU A 87 10.16 -3.79 2.61
N LEU A 88 11.46 -3.69 2.87
CA LEU A 88 12.48 -4.48 2.18
C LEU A 88 12.32 -5.98 2.43
N SER A 89 11.98 -6.40 3.65
CA SER A 89 11.69 -7.81 3.93
C SER A 89 10.47 -8.32 3.17
N ARG A 90 9.41 -7.52 3.06
CA ARG A 90 8.16 -7.93 2.40
C ARG A 90 8.22 -7.92 0.87
N ARG A 91 9.20 -7.21 0.29
CA ARG A 91 9.47 -7.22 -1.16
C ARG A 91 10.24 -8.48 -1.61
N GLN A 92 11.03 -9.05 -0.71
CA GLN A 92 11.92 -10.19 -0.97
C GLN A 92 11.29 -11.55 -0.66
N GLY A 93 10.24 -11.60 0.17
CA GLY A 93 9.42 -12.79 0.42
C GLY A 93 8.33 -12.95 -0.62
#